data_AF-A0A6C0H7G3-F1
#
_entry.id   AF-A0A6C0H7G3-F1
#
_cell.length_a   1.000
_cell.length_b   1.000
_cell.length_c   1.000
_cell.angle_alpha   90.00
_cell.angle_beta   90.00
_cell.angle_gamma   90.00
#
_symmetry.space_group_name_H-M   'P 1'
#
loop_
_entity.id
_entity.type
_entity.pdbx_description
1 polymer ?
#
loop_
_entity_poly.entity_id
_entity_poly.type
_entity_poly.pdbx_seq_one_letter_code
_entity_poly.pdbx_strand_id
1 'polypeptide(L)' 'MIEEELTRLLERQWTDEERAMINRIMDGLLYYKKLIPKALKNDVVAALQLCNRLKLQLEDLIQSQREQEQEQEQEQEQNK' A
#
# COMPACT_ATOMS: atom_id res chain seq x y z
N MET A 1 12.73 -9.73 -4.96
CA MET A 1 13.00 -8.48 -4.18
C MET A 1 12.17 -7.29 -4.67
N ILE A 2 12.55 -6.57 -5.75
CA ILE A 2 11.72 -5.43 -6.24
C ILE A 2 10.35 -5.92 -6.73
N GLU A 3 10.33 -6.98 -7.54
CA GLU A 3 9.10 -7.58 -8.07
C GLU A 3 8.18 -8.06 -6.93
N GLU A 4 8.73 -8.73 -5.92
CA GLU A 4 7.98 -9.23 -4.75
C GLU A 4 7.32 -8.09 -3.96
N GLU A 5 8.06 -7.02 -3.63
CA GLU A 5 7.51 -5.90 -2.88
C GLU A 5 6.46 -5.12 -3.69
N LEU A 6 6.61 -5.04 -5.00
CA LEU A 6 5.59 -4.46 -5.91
C LEU A 6 4.33 -5.32 -5.98
N THR A 7 4.46 -6.64 -6.09
CA THR A 7 3.33 -7.56 -6.06
C THR A 7 2.56 -7.41 -4.75
N ARG A 8 3.28 -7.41 -3.61
CA ARG A 8 2.69 -7.21 -2.29
C ARG A 8 1.97 -5.87 -2.17
N LEU A 9 2.53 -4.81 -2.77
CA LEU A 9 1.89 -3.51 -2.80
C LEU A 9 0.58 -3.58 -3.57
N LEU A 10 0.57 -4.22 -4.75
CA LEU A 10 -0.61 -4.37 -5.60
C LEU A 10 -1.69 -5.29 -5.05
N GLU A 11 -1.39 -6.18 -4.11
CA GLU A 11 -2.41 -7.01 -3.44
C GLU A 11 -3.36 -6.20 -2.55
N ARG A 12 -3.00 -4.96 -2.22
CA ARG A 12 -3.79 -4.04 -1.39
C ARG A 12 -4.87 -3.31 -2.17
N GLN A 13 -5.83 -2.73 -1.45
CA GLN A 13 -6.87 -1.94 -2.08
C GLN A 13 -6.30 -0.59 -2.51
N TRP A 14 -6.31 -0.38 -3.82
CA TRP A 14 -5.95 0.88 -4.46
C TRP A 14 -7.09 1.31 -5.35
N THR A 15 -7.22 2.62 -5.55
CA THR A 15 -8.01 3.14 -6.66
C THR A 15 -7.41 2.71 -7.99
N ASP A 16 -8.21 2.73 -9.06
CA ASP A 16 -7.75 2.36 -10.40
C ASP A 16 -6.59 3.26 -10.88
N GLU A 17 -6.64 4.55 -10.53
CA GLU A 17 -5.60 5.52 -10.87
C GLU A 17 -4.27 5.22 -10.16
N GLU A 18 -4.32 4.92 -8.86
CA GLU A 18 -3.14 4.54 -8.07
C GLU A 18 -2.56 3.22 -8.57
N ARG A 19 -3.41 2.22 -8.82
CA ARG A 19 -2.98 0.92 -9.36
C ARG A 19 -2.30 1.09 -10.72
N ALA A 20 -2.87 1.91 -11.61
CA ALA A 20 -2.26 2.22 -12.90
C ALA A 20 -0.89 2.92 -12.75
N MET A 21 -0.76 3.84 -11.78
CA MET A 21 0.52 4.48 -11.48
C MET A 21 1.56 3.47 -11.00
N ILE A 22 1.22 2.60 -10.05
CA ILE A 22 2.12 1.57 -9.52
C ILE A 22 2.60 0.64 -10.63
N ASN A 23 1.69 0.20 -11.52
CA ASN A 23 2.04 -0.63 -12.68
C ASN A 23 3.02 0.08 -13.63
N ARG A 24 2.82 1.37 -13.94
CA ARG A 24 3.78 2.13 -14.78
C ARG A 24 5.16 2.22 -14.15
N ILE A 25 5.24 2.37 -12.83
CA ILE A 25 6.51 2.39 -12.09
C ILE A 25 7.19 1.01 -12.17
N MET A 26 6.41 -0.07 -12.01
CA MET A 26 6.90 -1.44 -12.15
C MET A 26 7.48 -1.70 -13.54
N ASP A 27 6.75 -1.35 -14.59
CA ASP A 27 7.21 -1.54 -15.97
C ASP A 27 8.51 -0.78 -16.24
N GLY A 28 8.62 0.47 -15.75
CA GLY A 28 9.84 1.26 -15.86
C GLY A 28 11.03 0.62 -15.13
N LEU A 29 10.83 0.16 -13.89
CA LEU A 29 11.88 -0.49 -13.11
C LEU A 29 12.34 -1.81 -13.73
N LEU A 30 11.42 -2.59 -14.29
CA LEU A 30 11.72 -3.85 -14.98
C LEU A 30 12.47 -3.60 -16.29
N TYR A 31 12.01 -2.63 -17.08
CA TYR A 31 12.62 -2.27 -18.34
C TYR A 31 14.08 -1.82 -18.15
N TYR A 32 14.35 -1.00 -17.15
CA TYR A 32 15.69 -0.49 -16.85
C TYR A 32 16.48 -1.35 -15.85
N LYS A 33 15.99 -2.53 -15.44
CA LYS A 33 16.60 -3.35 -14.37
C LYS A 33 18.09 -3.64 -14.55
N LYS A 34 18.56 -3.76 -15.80
CA LYS A 34 19.99 -3.99 -16.12
C LYS A 34 20.86 -2.72 -16.02
N LEU A 35 20.25 -1.54 -16.11
CA LEU A 35 20.91 -0.24 -16.10
C LEU A 35 20.89 0.43 -14.71
N ILE A 36 19.99 0.02 -13.82
CA ILE A 36 19.88 0.58 -12.46
C ILE A 36 21.09 0.14 -11.61
N PRO A 37 21.88 1.09 -11.06
CA PRO A 37 22.98 0.79 -10.14
C PRO A 37 22.52 0.02 -8.90
N LYS A 38 23.39 -0.82 -8.33
CA LYS A 38 23.05 -1.65 -7.16
C LYS A 38 22.56 -0.83 -5.96
N ALA A 39 23.19 0.32 -5.69
CA ALA A 39 22.76 1.21 -4.60
C ALA A 39 21.31 1.68 -4.81
N LEU A 40 20.99 2.19 -6.01
CA LEU A 40 19.64 2.64 -6.35
C LEU A 40 18.61 1.50 -6.27
N LYS A 41 18.98 0.26 -6.66
CA LYS A 41 18.10 -0.91 -6.47
C LYS A 41 17.73 -1.12 -5.00
N ASN A 42 18.69 -0.98 -4.10
CA ASN A 42 18.45 -1.13 -2.67
C ASN A 42 17.53 -0.03 -2.14
N ASP A 43 17.75 1.22 -2.56
CA ASP A 43 16.90 2.35 -2.18
C ASP A 43 15.46 2.17 -2.69
N VAL A 44 15.29 1.67 -3.92
CA VAL A 44 13.98 1.34 -4.48
C VAL A 44 13.28 0.24 -3.67
N VAL A 45 14.00 -0.83 -3.28
CA VAL A 45 13.43 -1.87 -2.41
C VAL A 45 13.00 -1.30 -1.07
N ALA A 46 13.85 -0.47 -0.44
CA ALA A 46 13.54 0.15 0.85
C ALA A 46 12.32 1.07 0.77
N ALA A 47 12.20 1.85 -0.31
CA ALA A 47 11.04 2.69 -0.57
C ALA A 47 9.76 1.85 -0.73
N LEU A 48 9.80 0.75 -1.49
CA LEU A 48 8.66 -0.15 -1.65
C LEU A 48 8.23 -0.79 -0.33
N GLN A 49 9.19 -1.21 0.49
CA GLN A 49 8.93 -1.73 1.83
C GLN A 49 8.30 -0.68 2.75
N LEU A 50 8.72 0.58 2.64
CA LEU A 50 8.09 1.69 3.36
C LEU A 50 6.64 1.90 2.89
N CYS A 51 6.40 1.93 1.59
CA CYS A 51 5.05 2.06 1.03
C CYS A 51 4.13 0.93 1.50
N ASN A 52 4.59 -0.32 1.46
CA ASN A 52 3.84 -1.47 1.95
C ASN A 52 3.44 -1.33 3.42
N ARG A 53 4.36 -0.88 4.26
CA ARG A 53 4.11 -0.67 5.69
C ARG A 53 3.11 0.46 5.94
N LEU A 54 3.29 1.59 5.27
CA LEU A 54 2.40 2.75 5.42
C LEU A 54 0.99 2.43 4.95
N LYS A 55 0.85 1.70 3.84
CA LYS A 55 -0.45 1.27 3.34
C LYS A 55 -1.18 0.38 4.34
N LEU A 56 -0.47 -0.59 4.92
CA LEU A 56 -1.02 -1.47 5.94
C LEU A 56 -1.46 -0.69 7.19
N GLN A 57 -0.61 0.22 7.69
CA GLN A 57 -0.96 1.06 8.85
C GLN A 57 -2.18 1.95 8.58
N LEU A 58 -2.32 2.46 7.36
CA LEU A 58 -3.47 3.27 6.96
C LEU A 58 -4.75 2.43 6.90
N GLU A 59 -4.68 1.22 6.33
CA GLU A 59 -5.80 0.28 6.30
C GLU A 59 -6.25 -0.11 7.71
N ASP A 60 -5.30 -0.42 8.60
CA ASP A 60 -5.58 -0.76 10.00
C ASP A 60 -6.25 0.41 10.74
N LEU A 61 -5.80 1.64 10.49
CA LEU A 61 -6.38 2.85 11.08
C LEU A 61 -7.82 3.07 10.59
N ILE A 62 -8.05 2.97 9.28
CA ILE A 62 -9.39 3.13 8.68
C ILE A 62 -10.35 2.07 9.24
N GLN A 63 -9.88 0.83 9.37
CA GLN A 63 -10.70 -0.26 9.93
C GLN A 63 -11.05 0.00 11.39
N SER A 64 -10.07 0.40 12.21
CA SER A 64 -10.29 0.72 13.63
C SER A 64 -11.28 1.88 13.81
N GLN A 65 -11.23 2.88 12.94
CA GLN A 65 -12.18 4.00 12.97
C GLN A 65 -13.62 3.55 12.65
N ARG A 66 -13.78 2.69 11.63
CA ARG A 66 -15.11 2.14 11.28
C ARG A 66 -15.73 1.31 12.39
N GLU A 67 -14.91 0.53 13.10
CA GLU A 67 -15.36 -0.27 14.25
C GLU A 67 -15.86 0.64 15.38
N GLN A 68 -15.12 1.70 15.69
CA GLN A 68 -15.53 2.69 16.71
C GLN A 68 -16.83 3.42 16.33
N GLU A 69 -17.02 3.77 15.06
CA GLU A 69 -18.25 4.41 14.58
C GLU A 69 -19.46 3.48 14.75
N GLN A 70 -19.30 2.19 14.41
CA GLN A 70 -20.37 1.19 14.56
C GLN A 70 -20.74 0.93 16.03
N GLU A 71 -19.76 0.88 16.93
CA GLU A 71 -20.01 0.73 18.36
C GLU A 71 -20.80 1.93 18.91
N GLN A 72 -20.44 3.15 18.51
CA GLN A 72 -21.14 4.36 18.93
C GLN A 72 -22.59 4.42 18.42
N GLU A 73 -22.85 3.98 17.18
CA GLU A 73 -24.21 3.93 16.63
C GLU A 73 -25.08 2.92 17.38
N GLN A 74 -24.55 1.73 17.70
CA GLN A 74 -25.27 0.70 18.45
C GLN A 74 -25.58 1.14 19.89
N GLU A 75 -24.65 1.82 20.57
CA GLU A 75 -24.88 2.37 21.91
C GLU A 75 -25.96 3.48 21.91
N GLN A 76 -26.04 4.29 20.85
CA GLN A 76 -27.06 5.33 20.71
C GLN A 76 -28.45 4.77 20.41
N GLU A 77 -28.54 3.64 19.70
CA GLU A 77 -29.82 2.96 19.44
C GLU A 77 -30.34 2.18 20.65
N GLN A 78 -29.45 1.58 21.47
CA GLN A 78 -29.85 0.86 22.68
C GLN A 78 -30.29 1.77 23.83
N ASN A 79 -29.87 3.05 23.80
CA ASN A 79 -30.22 4.05 24.82
C ASN A 79 -31.38 4.98 24.41
N LYS A 80 -32.05 4.72 23.29
CA LYS A 80 -33.28 5.39 22.84
C LYS A 80 -34.51 4.54 23.12
#